data_AF-A0A0F7RUZ8-F1
#
_entry.id   AF-A0A0F7RUZ8-F1
#
_cell.length_a   1.000
_cell.length_b   1.000
_cell.length_c   1.000
_cell.angle_alpha   90.00
_cell.angle_beta   90.00
_cell.angle_gamma   90.00
#
_symmetry.space_group_name_H-M   'P 1'
#
loop_
_entity.id
_entity.type
_entity.pdbx_description
1 polymer ?
#
loop_
_entity_poly.entity_id
_entity_poly.type
_entity_poly.pdbx_seq_one_letter_code
_entity_poly.pdbx_strand_id
1 'polypeptide(L)'
;MLVRHQVEKRAILENLDLVTLALDETVDDGIILETDSTTIASRVSRPRPDVNEIQINEQTIMSAYSSLKERVAQRILQGGL
;
A
#
# COMPACT_ATOMS: atom_id res chain seq x y z
N MET A 1 1.96 8.29 14.12
CA MET A 1 2.63 9.59 14.32
C MET A 1 4.12 9.38 14.14
N LEU A 2 4.67 9.87 13.02
CA LEU A 2 6.00 9.54 12.48
C LEU A 2 7.15 9.65 13.48
N VAL A 3 7.20 10.74 14.26
CA VAL A 3 8.24 10.96 15.28
C VAL A 3 7.65 10.95 16.69
N ARG A 4 6.46 10.38 16.90
CA ARG A 4 5.76 10.33 18.19
C ARG A 4 5.69 11.68 18.94
N HIS A 5 5.65 12.81 18.21
CA HIS A 5 5.72 14.19 18.72
C HIS A 5 7.06 14.63 19.31
N GLN A 6 8.14 13.87 19.14
CA GLN A 6 9.49 14.23 19.59
C GLN A 6 10.30 14.84 18.45
N VAL A 7 10.26 16.16 18.31
CA VAL A 7 11.03 16.88 17.27
C VAL A 7 12.41 17.27 17.82
N GLU A 8 13.21 16.28 18.16
CA GLU A 8 14.59 16.46 18.62
C GLU A 8 15.57 15.76 17.67
N LYS A 9 16.79 16.29 17.56
CA LYS A 9 17.81 15.82 16.60
C LYS A 9 17.99 14.29 16.66
N ARG A 10 18.02 13.74 17.87
CA ARG A 10 18.20 12.30 18.09
C ARG A 10 17.03 11.50 17.52
N ALA A 11 15.79 11.85 17.86
CA ALA A 11 14.59 11.16 17.38
C ALA A 11 14.44 11.23 15.85
N ILE A 12 14.81 12.37 15.23
CA ILE A 12 14.82 12.50 13.76
C ILE A 12 15.87 11.59 13.14
N LEU A 13 17.09 11.55 13.68
CA LEU A 13 18.16 10.69 13.17
C LEU A 13 17.84 9.19 13.33
N GLU A 14 17.21 8.81 14.44
CA GLU A 14 16.77 7.42 14.67
C GLU A 14 15.65 6.98 13.69
N ASN A 15 14.90 7.93 13.13
CA ASN A 15 13.78 7.66 12.22
C ASN A 15 13.99 8.29 10.82
N LEU A 16 15.24 8.50 10.41
CA LEU A 16 15.57 9.28 9.22
C LEU A 16 14.96 8.71 7.94
N ASP A 17 14.90 7.38 7.79
CA ASP A 17 14.29 6.72 6.64
C ASP A 17 12.81 7.10 6.48
N LEU A 18 12.06 7.12 7.58
CA LEU A 18 10.65 7.51 7.57
C LEU A 18 10.47 9.02 7.34
N VAL A 19 11.37 9.84 7.87
CA VAL A 19 11.35 11.30 7.68
C VAL A 19 11.63 11.66 6.22
N THR A 20 12.58 10.98 5.58
CA THR A 20 12.91 11.20 4.17
C THR A 20 11.80 10.69 3.24
N LEU A 21 11.14 9.58 3.57
CA LEU A 21 9.93 9.14 2.86
C LEU A 21 8.77 10.14 3.01
N ALA A 22 8.58 10.71 4.20
CA ALA A 22 7.55 11.73 4.41
C ALA A 22 7.81 13.00 3.59
N LEU A 23 9.09 13.36 3.38
CA LEU A 23 9.47 14.47 2.53
C LEU A 23 9.09 14.21 1.06
N ASP A 24 9.43 13.03 0.53
CA ASP A 24 9.11 12.59 -0.84
C ASP A 24 7.58 12.57 -1.09
N GLU A 25 6.80 12.14 -0.11
CA GLU A 25 5.34 12.14 -0.21
C GLU A 25 4.73 13.55 -0.15
N THR A 26 5.43 14.52 0.46
CA THR A 26 4.93 15.90 0.59
C THR A 26 5.19 16.70 -0.68
N VAL A 27 6.38 16.55 -1.28
CA VAL A 27 6.84 17.34 -2.42
C VAL A 27 7.60 16.48 -3.42
N ASP A 28 7.20 16.55 -4.68
CA ASP A 28 7.92 15.95 -5.81
C ASP A 28 8.24 17.03 -6.85
N ASP A 29 9.53 17.15 -7.22
CA ASP A 29 10.06 18.16 -8.14
C ASP A 29 9.56 19.61 -7.90
N GLY A 30 9.40 19.98 -6.64
CA GLY A 30 8.89 21.30 -6.23
C GLY A 30 7.37 21.46 -6.30
N ILE A 31 6.64 20.42 -6.68
CA ILE A 31 5.18 20.34 -6.67
C ILE A 31 4.74 19.73 -5.35
N ILE A 32 3.83 20.41 -4.65
CA ILE A 32 3.21 19.88 -3.43
C ILE A 32 2.22 18.80 -3.83
N LEU A 33 2.45 17.57 -3.36
CA LEU A 33 1.59 16.42 -3.65
C LEU A 33 0.53 16.21 -2.57
N GLU A 34 0.93 16.22 -1.30
CA GLU A 34 0.07 15.96 -0.16
C GLU A 34 0.44 16.89 0.99
N THR A 35 -0.56 17.35 1.74
CA THR A 35 -0.38 18.26 2.87
C THR A 35 -1.01 17.75 4.15
N ASP A 36 -1.93 16.78 4.08
CA ASP A 36 -2.48 16.16 5.27
C ASP A 36 -1.49 15.21 5.93
N SER A 37 -1.04 15.59 7.13
CA SER A 37 -0.07 14.82 7.91
C SER A 37 -0.54 13.40 8.24
N THR A 38 -1.84 13.17 8.39
CA THR A 38 -2.40 11.84 8.70
C THR A 38 -2.28 10.93 7.48
N THR A 39 -2.59 11.47 6.31
CA THR A 39 -2.49 10.79 5.02
C THR A 39 -1.03 10.47 4.68
N ILE A 40 -0.12 11.42 4.81
CA ILE A 40 1.33 11.20 4.62
C ILE A 40 1.81 10.08 5.55
N ALA A 41 1.53 10.19 6.85
CA ALA A 41 1.94 9.20 7.84
C ALA A 41 1.38 7.80 7.53
N SER A 42 0.14 7.71 7.04
CA SER A 42 -0.46 6.43 6.66
C SER A 42 0.23 5.81 5.44
N ARG A 43 0.61 6.61 4.45
CA ARG A 43 1.26 6.12 3.21
C ARG A 43 2.69 5.64 3.49
N VAL A 44 3.50 6.46 4.19
CA VAL A 44 4.91 6.13 4.45
C VAL A 44 5.11 5.02 5.48
N SER A 45 4.09 4.71 6.30
CA SER A 45 4.14 3.61 7.27
C SER A 45 3.77 2.25 6.68
N ARG A 46 3.33 2.19 5.41
CA ARG A 46 2.99 0.91 4.78
C ARG A 46 4.27 0.12 4.52
N PRO A 47 4.31 -1.17 4.89
CA PRO A 47 5.35 -2.05 4.41
C PRO A 47 5.37 -1.96 2.88
N ARG A 48 6.54 -1.75 2.27
CA ARG A 48 6.68 -1.92 0.82
C ARG A 48 6.20 -3.35 0.53
N PRO A 49 5.23 -3.56 -0.38
CA PRO A 49 4.88 -4.92 -0.77
C PRO A 49 6.15 -5.55 -1.31
N ASP A 50 6.67 -6.52 -0.56
CA ASP A 50 7.82 -7.28 -0.99
C ASP A 50 7.41 -7.95 -2.29
N VAL A 51 7.95 -7.50 -3.43
CA VAL A 51 7.57 -8.01 -4.75
C VAL A 51 7.90 -9.51 -4.86
N ASN A 52 8.75 -10.00 -3.95
CA ASN A 52 9.15 -11.40 -3.79
C ASN A 52 8.21 -12.22 -2.90
N GLU A 53 7.22 -11.61 -2.26
CA GLU A 53 6.32 -12.28 -1.32
C GLU A 53 4.85 -12.05 -1.71
N ILE A 54 4.51 -12.35 -2.98
CA ILE A 54 3.14 -12.78 -3.25
C ILE A 54 2.99 -14.13 -2.55
N GLN A 55 2.56 -14.12 -1.28
CA GLN A 55 2.12 -15.31 -0.58
C GLN A 55 0.83 -15.78 -1.25
N ILE A 56 0.96 -16.53 -2.34
CA ILE A 56 -0.14 -17.27 -2.94
C ILE A 56 -0.50 -18.38 -1.95
N ASN A 57 -1.36 -18.05 -0.99
CA ASN A 57 -1.96 -19.01 -0.07
C ASN A 57 -2.91 -19.92 -0.86
N GLU A 58 -3.01 -21.20 -0.49
CA GLU A 58 -3.98 -22.16 -1.05
C GLU A 58 -5.41 -21.60 -1.03
N GLN A 59 -5.74 -20.79 -0.01
CA GLN A 59 -7.02 -20.08 0.06
C GLN A 59 -7.20 -19.09 -1.10
N THR A 60 -6.16 -18.31 -1.44
CA THR A 60 -6.20 -17.36 -2.57
C THR A 60 -6.38 -18.07 -3.91
N ILE A 61 -5.72 -19.22 -4.10
CA ILE A 61 -5.89 -20.04 -5.32
C ILE A 61 -7.31 -20.59 -5.39
N MET A 62 -7.84 -21.14 -4.29
CA MET A 62 -9.20 -21.65 -4.23
C MET A 62 -10.24 -20.56 -4.51
N SER A 63 -10.08 -19.37 -3.93
CA SER A 63 -10.95 -18.22 -4.18
C SER A 63 -10.88 -17.75 -5.64
N ALA A 64 -9.68 -17.71 -6.23
CA ALA A 64 -9.49 -17.36 -7.64
C ALA A 64 -10.14 -18.40 -8.57
N TYR A 65 -9.97 -19.70 -8.29
CA TYR A 65 -10.57 -20.78 -9.06
C TYR A 65 -12.10 -20.78 -8.95
N SER A 66 -12.65 -20.59 -7.75
CA SER A 66 -14.09 -20.44 -7.55
C SER A 66 -14.65 -19.25 -8.33
N SER A 67 -13.96 -18.10 -8.29
CA SER A 67 -14.35 -16.89 -9.01
C SER A 67 -14.30 -17.08 -10.53
N LEU A 68 -13.28 -17.78 -11.04
CA LEU A 68 -13.16 -18.13 -12.46
C LEU A 68 -14.28 -19.07 -12.89
N LYS A 69 -14.53 -20.14 -12.13
CA LYS A 69 -15.61 -21.09 -12.39
C LYS A 69 -16.97 -20.40 -12.42
N GLU A 70 -17.24 -19.53 -11.47
CA GLU A 70 -18.48 -18.76 -11.40
C GLU A 70 -18.64 -17.82 -12.59
N ARG A 71 -17.58 -17.08 -12.96
CA ARG A 71 -17.59 -16.19 -14.14
C ARG A 71 -17.78 -16.95 -15.45
N VAL A 72 -17.17 -18.14 -15.59
CA VAL A 72 -17.35 -19.00 -16.77
C VAL A 72 -18.76 -19.56 -16.82
N ALA A 73 -19.30 -20.05 -15.70
CA ALA A 73 -20.68 -20.54 -15.62
C ALA A 73 -21.69 -19.44 -15.96
N GLN A 74 -21.51 -18.22 -15.41
CA GLN A 74 -22.35 -17.07 -15.72
C GLN A 74 -22.26 -16.68 -17.20
N ARG A 75 -21.07 -16.69 -17.81
CA ARG A 75 -20.91 -16.38 -19.24
C ARG A 75 -21.53 -17.44 -20.15
N ILE A 76 -21.47 -18.71 -19.78
CA ILE A 76 -22.12 -19.79 -20.54
C ILE A 76 -23.65 -19.70 -20.42
N LEU A 77 -24.18 -19.39 -19.24
CA LEU A 77 -25.62 -19.17 -19.07
C LEU A 77 -26.12 -17.91 -19.79
N GLN A 78 -25.35 -16.83 -19.81
CA GLN A 78 -25.73 -15.59 -20.48
C GLN A 78 -25.45 -15.60 -21.99
N GLY A 79 -24.54 -16.45 -22.47
CA GLY A 79 -24.21 -16.63 -23.90
C GLY A 79 -25.01 -17.72 -24.61
N GLY A 80 -25.96 -18.37 -23.93
CA GLY A 80 -26.89 -19.35 -24.50
C GLY A 80 -28.18 -18.70 -25.00
N LEU A 81 -28.10 -17.96 -26.10
CA LEU A 81 -29.19 -17.62 -27.03
C LEU A 81 -28.69 -17.84 -28.46
#